data_AF-A0A4Q4UCK2-F1
#
_entry.id   AF-A0A4Q4UCK2-F1
#
_cell.length_a   1.000
_cell.length_b   1.000
_cell.length_c   1.000
_cell.angle_alpha   90.00
_cell.angle_beta   90.00
_cell.angle_gamma   90.00
#
_symmetry.space_group_name_H-M   'P 1'
#
loop_
_entity.id
_entity.type
_entity.pdbx_description
1 polymer ?
#
loop_
_entity_poly.entity_id
_entity_poly.type
_entity_poly.pdbx_seq_one_letter_code
_entity_poly.pdbx_strand_id
1 'polypeptide(L)'
;MSSNPLGVQSHAAFEFFPQLPAELRLEIWRLSCSERVVEVVYDSDEDRCLTTSEPPAILHTCHESRNEGLRIFRKSFGTRSHGPRIYFCPELDTLYLPRPAHLGYDDRARDFTELVGDTSHVIDLAIDYVDPAIRQPWETYNEFVLMESFPKVKEVFLVVGSDHSSYELEVRPRTVQLVDPDINATDLDDLLASVKESFSYEVGVELNVDLEKHDPREQIEQDPTPDVKTLSLMPLPPVLLKSKVVSAHG
;
A
#
# COMPACT_ATOMS: atom_id res chain seq x y z
N MET A 1 13.61 25.45 -55.29
CA MET A 1 13.03 25.26 -53.95
C MET A 1 12.61 23.80 -53.87
N SER A 2 13.46 22.95 -53.30
CA SER A 2 13.22 21.51 -53.22
C SER A 2 12.69 21.21 -51.83
N SER A 3 11.42 20.80 -51.75
CA SER A 3 10.74 20.46 -50.51
C SER A 3 11.16 19.06 -50.08
N ASN A 4 11.86 18.94 -48.96
CA ASN A 4 12.04 17.67 -48.26
C ASN A 4 10.68 17.18 -47.75
N PRO A 5 10.24 15.95 -48.03
CA PRO A 5 9.17 15.35 -47.24
C PRO A 5 9.78 14.93 -45.90
N LEU A 6 9.25 15.52 -44.83
CA LEU A 6 9.50 15.10 -43.45
C LEU A 6 9.25 13.59 -43.35
N GLY A 7 10.32 12.84 -43.09
CA GLY A 7 10.23 11.41 -42.82
C GLY A 7 9.33 11.22 -41.61
N VAL A 8 8.13 10.69 -41.87
CA VAL A 8 7.26 10.15 -40.83
C VAL A 8 8.04 8.98 -40.23
N GLN A 9 8.56 9.15 -39.03
CA GLN A 9 9.13 8.05 -38.28
C GLN A 9 8.00 7.04 -38.08
N SER A 10 8.08 5.90 -38.77
CA SER A 10 7.23 4.76 -38.47
C SER A 10 7.63 4.30 -37.06
N HIS A 11 6.69 4.37 -36.11
CA HIS A 11 6.85 3.61 -34.88
C HIS A 11 7.04 2.15 -35.27
N ALA A 12 8.12 1.52 -34.80
CA ALA A 12 8.36 0.10 -35.05
C ALA A 12 7.13 -0.67 -34.56
N ALA A 13 6.42 -1.31 -35.49
CA ALA A 13 5.26 -2.12 -35.15
C ALA A 13 5.74 -3.33 -34.33
N PHE A 14 5.04 -3.61 -33.22
CA PHE A 14 5.32 -4.77 -32.38
C PHE A 14 4.69 -6.03 -32.99
N GLU A 15 5.27 -6.51 -34.09
CA GLU A 15 4.64 -7.50 -34.98
C GLU A 15 4.78 -8.96 -34.53
N PHE A 16 5.74 -9.26 -33.63
CA PHE A 16 6.05 -10.63 -33.26
C PHE A 16 5.18 -11.17 -32.11
N PHE A 17 4.69 -10.31 -31.22
CA PHE A 17 3.88 -10.76 -30.09
C PHE A 17 2.60 -11.49 -30.52
N PRO A 18 1.82 -11.02 -31.52
CA PRO A 18 0.64 -11.76 -31.99
C PRO A 18 0.97 -13.12 -32.62
N GLN A 19 2.22 -13.36 -33.03
CA GLN A 19 2.66 -14.62 -33.63
C GLN A 19 3.01 -15.68 -32.58
N LEU A 20 3.11 -15.31 -31.31
CA LEU A 20 3.34 -16.25 -30.23
C LEU A 20 2.09 -17.14 -30.01
N PRO A 21 2.29 -18.44 -29.67
CA PRO A 21 1.24 -19.29 -29.15
C PRO A 21 0.46 -18.61 -28.02
N ALA A 22 -0.84 -18.89 -27.93
CA ALA A 22 -1.72 -18.22 -26.97
C ALA A 22 -1.21 -18.38 -25.54
N GLU A 23 -0.74 -19.55 -25.17
CA GLU A 23 -0.19 -19.86 -23.84
C GLU A 23 0.94 -18.90 -23.46
N LEU A 24 1.87 -18.64 -24.39
CA LEU A 24 2.99 -17.73 -24.16
C LEU A 24 2.53 -16.27 -24.04
N ARG A 25 1.54 -15.85 -24.83
CA ARG A 25 0.98 -14.49 -24.74
C ARG A 25 0.29 -14.27 -23.40
N LEU A 26 -0.48 -15.24 -22.93
CA LEU A 26 -1.16 -15.16 -21.62
C LEU A 26 -0.16 -15.16 -20.46
N GLU A 27 0.92 -15.96 -20.53
CA GLU A 27 1.99 -15.92 -19.53
C GLU A 27 2.75 -14.59 -19.53
N ILE A 28 3.04 -14.01 -20.70
CA ILE A 28 3.63 -12.67 -20.78
C ILE A 28 2.70 -11.64 -20.13
N TRP A 29 1.39 -11.71 -20.36
CA TRP A 29 0.46 -10.80 -19.69
C TRP A 29 0.48 -10.95 -18.18
N ARG A 30 0.47 -12.18 -17.65
CA ARG A 30 0.56 -12.42 -16.19
C ARG A 30 1.85 -11.88 -15.60
N LEU A 31 2.98 -12.13 -16.27
CA LEU A 31 4.29 -11.66 -15.84
C LEU A 31 4.50 -10.16 -16.04
N SER A 32 3.66 -9.49 -16.82
CA SER A 32 3.69 -8.04 -16.99
C SER A 32 3.09 -7.28 -15.80
N CYS A 33 2.38 -7.97 -14.90
CA CYS A 33 1.91 -7.38 -13.66
C CYS A 33 3.09 -7.21 -12.70
N SER A 34 3.24 -6.01 -12.15
CA SER A 34 4.27 -5.68 -11.17
C SER A 34 3.63 -5.37 -9.82
N GLU A 35 4.42 -5.52 -8.76
CA GLU A 35 4.06 -4.99 -7.45
C GLU A 35 3.85 -3.47 -7.53
N ARG A 36 2.94 -2.95 -6.71
CA ARG A 36 2.66 -1.51 -6.63
C ARG A 36 1.98 -1.13 -5.33
N VAL A 37 2.03 0.16 -5.03
CA VAL A 37 1.34 0.76 -3.89
C VAL A 37 0.03 1.38 -4.35
N VAL A 38 -1.06 0.96 -3.73
CA VAL A 38 -2.41 1.50 -4.00
C VAL A 38 -2.79 2.41 -2.85
N GLU A 39 -2.71 3.73 -3.08
CA GLU A 39 -3.10 4.75 -2.11
C GLU A 39 -4.63 4.85 -2.08
N VAL A 40 -5.23 4.61 -0.92
CA VAL A 40 -6.69 4.67 -0.74
C VAL A 40 -7.04 5.67 0.35
N VAL A 41 -7.84 6.68 -0.01
CA VAL A 41 -8.37 7.68 0.91
C VAL A 41 -9.87 7.47 1.03
N TYR A 42 -10.36 7.29 2.26
CA TYR A 42 -11.79 7.26 2.53
C TYR A 42 -12.33 8.69 2.71
N ASP A 43 -13.17 9.12 1.78
CA ASP A 43 -13.92 10.37 1.81
C ASP A 43 -15.22 10.10 2.59
N SER A 44 -15.26 10.55 3.84
CA SER A 44 -16.39 10.32 4.73
C SER A 44 -17.60 11.19 4.44
N ASP A 45 -17.41 12.31 3.75
CA ASP A 45 -18.50 13.24 3.42
C ASP A 45 -19.32 12.67 2.25
N GLU A 46 -18.65 12.10 1.27
CA GLU A 46 -19.27 11.44 0.11
C GLU A 46 -19.40 9.91 0.28
N ASP A 47 -18.99 9.36 1.42
CA ASP A 47 -18.95 7.92 1.72
C ASP A 47 -18.39 7.09 0.55
N ARG A 48 -17.16 7.40 0.12
CA ARG A 48 -16.50 6.72 -1.02
C ARG A 48 -14.98 6.62 -0.83
N CYS A 49 -14.38 5.62 -1.45
CA CYS A 49 -12.93 5.52 -1.53
C CYS A 49 -12.39 6.18 -2.81
N LEU A 50 -11.34 6.97 -2.64
CA LEU A 50 -10.59 7.66 -3.69
C LEU A 50 -9.18 7.09 -3.77
N THR A 51 -8.57 7.17 -4.96
CA THR A 51 -7.19 6.74 -5.22
C THR A 51 -6.54 7.66 -6.23
N THR A 52 -5.27 7.96 -6.02
CA THR A 52 -4.39 8.61 -7.01
C THR A 52 -3.60 7.58 -7.83
N SER A 53 -3.58 6.32 -7.41
CA SER A 53 -2.91 5.23 -8.13
C SER A 53 -3.61 4.93 -9.46
N GLU A 54 -2.80 4.79 -10.51
CA GLU A 54 -3.29 4.44 -11.85
C GLU A 54 -3.86 3.01 -11.91
N PRO A 55 -4.87 2.76 -12.77
CA PRO A 55 -5.29 1.40 -13.07
C PRO A 55 -4.13 0.58 -13.66
N PRO A 56 -3.99 -0.72 -13.34
CA PRO A 56 -2.95 -1.58 -13.91
C PRO A 56 -2.88 -1.50 -15.44
N ALA A 57 -1.66 -1.41 -15.99
CA ALA A 57 -1.39 -1.36 -17.44
C ALA A 57 -2.09 -2.47 -18.23
N ILE A 58 -2.09 -3.68 -17.66
CA ILE A 58 -2.74 -4.86 -18.22
C ILE A 58 -4.25 -4.67 -18.46
N LEU A 59 -4.93 -3.83 -17.67
CA LEU A 59 -6.37 -3.63 -17.84
C LEU A 59 -6.72 -2.72 -19.02
N HIS A 60 -5.75 -2.00 -19.59
CA HIS A 60 -6.02 -1.00 -20.62
C HIS A 60 -5.11 -1.08 -21.86
N THR A 61 -4.25 -2.09 -21.96
CA THR A 61 -3.37 -2.28 -23.13
C THR A 61 -4.14 -2.80 -24.35
N CYS A 62 -4.86 -3.91 -24.24
CA CYS A 62 -5.68 -4.48 -25.31
C CYS A 62 -6.77 -5.41 -24.75
N HIS A 63 -7.64 -5.95 -25.62
CA HIS A 63 -8.74 -6.82 -25.19
C HIS A 63 -8.26 -8.12 -24.52
N GLU A 64 -7.22 -8.78 -25.06
CA GLU A 64 -6.66 -9.99 -24.46
C GLU A 64 -6.03 -9.71 -23.10
N SER A 65 -5.20 -8.67 -23.04
CA SER A 65 -4.56 -8.19 -21.81
C SER A 65 -5.60 -7.89 -20.74
N ARG A 66 -6.69 -7.17 -21.09
CA ARG A 66 -7.78 -6.88 -20.16
C ARG A 66 -8.47 -8.14 -19.64
N ASN A 67 -8.70 -9.13 -20.50
CA ASN A 67 -9.33 -10.38 -20.08
C ASN A 67 -8.46 -11.15 -19.08
N GLU A 68 -7.14 -11.20 -19.28
CA GLU A 68 -6.25 -11.81 -18.30
C GLU A 68 -6.13 -10.96 -17.04
N GLY A 69 -6.01 -9.64 -17.17
CA GLY A 69 -5.91 -8.73 -16.03
C GLY A 69 -7.12 -8.78 -15.10
N LEU A 70 -8.34 -8.93 -15.63
CA LEU A 70 -9.55 -9.08 -14.81
C LEU A 70 -9.65 -10.42 -14.07
N ARG A 71 -8.76 -11.39 -14.35
CA ARG A 71 -8.64 -12.62 -13.56
C ARG A 71 -7.77 -12.43 -12.33
N ILE A 72 -6.85 -11.46 -12.39
CA ILE A 72 -5.86 -11.13 -11.35
C ILE A 72 -6.42 -10.02 -10.45
N PHE A 73 -6.80 -8.90 -11.05
CA PHE A 73 -7.28 -7.71 -10.34
C PHE A 73 -8.79 -7.72 -10.19
N ARG A 74 -9.26 -7.43 -8.98
CA ARG A 74 -10.69 -7.23 -8.68
C ARG A 74 -10.93 -5.80 -8.27
N LYS A 75 -12.16 -5.32 -8.46
CA LYS A 75 -12.54 -4.04 -7.87
C LYS A 75 -12.78 -4.25 -6.38
N SER A 76 -12.14 -3.43 -5.55
CA SER A 76 -12.22 -3.47 -4.09
C SER A 76 -12.53 -2.09 -3.51
N PHE A 77 -12.63 -2.04 -2.18
CA PHE A 77 -12.82 -0.83 -1.38
C PHE A 77 -14.14 -0.10 -1.68
N GLY A 78 -15.21 -0.88 -1.77
CA GLY A 78 -16.58 -0.34 -1.79
C GLY A 78 -17.02 0.11 -0.40
N THR A 79 -17.96 1.03 -0.33
CA THR A 79 -18.58 1.53 0.91
C THR A 79 -20.06 1.14 0.93
N ARG A 80 -20.80 1.63 1.93
CA ARG A 80 -22.26 1.43 1.98
C ARG A 80 -22.97 2.16 0.84
N SER A 81 -22.51 3.35 0.49
CA SER A 81 -23.14 4.18 -0.54
C SER A 81 -22.58 3.92 -1.95
N HIS A 82 -21.35 3.42 -2.06
CA HIS A 82 -20.66 3.28 -3.34
C HIS A 82 -20.07 1.88 -3.53
N GLY A 83 -20.41 1.23 -4.66
CA GLY A 83 -19.76 -0.03 -5.03
C GLY A 83 -18.25 0.13 -5.31
N PRO A 84 -17.46 -0.96 -5.24
CA PRO A 84 -16.01 -0.92 -5.38
C PRO A 84 -15.57 -0.46 -6.78
N ARG A 85 -14.53 0.37 -6.85
CA ARG A 85 -14.03 0.99 -8.10
C ARG A 85 -12.53 0.85 -8.32
N ILE A 86 -11.77 0.57 -7.26
CA ILE A 86 -10.32 0.53 -7.28
C ILE A 86 -9.89 -0.90 -7.62
N TYR A 87 -9.12 -1.09 -8.69
CA TYR A 87 -8.56 -2.40 -8.99
C TYR A 87 -7.46 -2.74 -8.00
N PHE A 88 -7.57 -3.89 -7.35
CA PHE A 88 -6.65 -4.37 -6.33
C PHE A 88 -6.38 -5.87 -6.52
N CYS A 89 -5.13 -6.29 -6.36
CA CYS A 89 -4.69 -7.69 -6.31
C CYS A 89 -3.85 -7.87 -5.04
N PRO A 90 -4.37 -8.54 -4.00
CA PRO A 90 -3.65 -8.64 -2.72
C PRO A 90 -2.26 -9.27 -2.78
N GLU A 91 -2.01 -10.10 -3.79
CA GLU A 91 -0.72 -10.76 -4.00
C GLU A 91 0.35 -9.83 -4.62
N LEU A 92 -0.05 -8.68 -5.17
CA LEU A 92 0.85 -7.73 -5.84
C LEU A 92 0.75 -6.31 -5.27
N ASP A 93 -0.38 -5.96 -4.69
CA ASP A 93 -0.69 -4.60 -4.27
C ASP A 93 -0.54 -4.46 -2.75
N THR A 94 0.27 -3.48 -2.34
CA THR A 94 0.26 -2.96 -0.95
C THR A 94 -0.85 -1.92 -0.82
N LEU A 95 -1.76 -2.11 0.13
CA LEU A 95 -2.75 -1.08 0.47
C LEU A 95 -2.07 -0.01 1.30
N TYR A 96 -2.05 1.23 0.83
CA TYR A 96 -1.51 2.36 1.58
C TYR A 96 -2.63 3.32 2.00
N LEU A 97 -2.76 3.56 3.31
CA LEU A 97 -3.73 4.47 3.90
C LEU A 97 -2.97 5.70 4.44
N PRO A 98 -2.88 6.80 3.67
CA PRO A 98 -2.14 7.98 4.08
C PRO A 98 -2.81 8.68 5.27
N ARG A 99 -2.02 9.38 6.08
CA ARG A 99 -2.51 10.14 7.23
C ARG A 99 -3.45 11.26 6.79
N PRO A 100 -4.69 11.32 7.29
CA PRO A 100 -5.60 12.43 7.04
C PRO A 100 -5.07 13.77 7.59
N ALA A 101 -5.17 14.85 6.80
CA ALA A 101 -4.56 16.14 7.14
C ALA A 101 -5.15 16.84 8.40
N HIS A 102 -6.44 16.64 8.68
CA HIS A 102 -7.15 17.44 9.69
C HIS A 102 -7.03 16.84 11.10
N LEU A 103 -7.41 15.57 11.23
CA LEU A 103 -7.50 14.89 12.53
C LEU A 103 -6.49 13.73 12.64
N GLY A 104 -5.60 13.58 11.66
CA GLY A 104 -4.70 12.43 11.63
C GLY A 104 -5.46 11.11 11.51
N TYR A 105 -4.90 10.04 12.07
CA TYR A 105 -5.57 8.75 12.23
C TYR A 105 -6.69 8.82 13.29
N ASP A 106 -7.83 9.44 12.95
CA ASP A 106 -9.01 9.55 13.81
C ASP A 106 -9.84 8.25 13.89
N ASP A 107 -11.01 8.30 14.53
CA ASP A 107 -11.90 7.15 14.65
C ASP A 107 -12.33 6.56 13.29
N ARG A 108 -12.42 7.38 12.24
CA ARG A 108 -12.79 6.87 10.90
C ARG A 108 -11.66 6.09 10.26
N ALA A 109 -10.42 6.53 10.49
CA ALA A 109 -9.25 5.77 10.07
C ALA A 109 -9.17 4.45 10.83
N ARG A 110 -9.41 4.47 12.16
CA ARG A 110 -9.49 3.26 12.99
C ARG A 110 -10.53 2.27 12.46
N ASP A 111 -11.72 2.76 12.17
CA ASP A 111 -12.88 1.94 11.80
C ASP A 111 -12.93 1.66 10.28
N PHE A 112 -11.83 1.88 9.55
CA PHE A 112 -11.77 1.78 8.09
C PHE A 112 -12.32 0.44 7.56
N THR A 113 -11.95 -0.69 8.17
CA THR A 113 -12.41 -2.02 7.72
C THR A 113 -13.90 -2.28 8.01
N GLU A 114 -14.52 -1.52 8.89
CA GLU A 114 -15.97 -1.58 9.14
C GLU A 114 -16.75 -0.71 8.14
N LEU A 115 -16.13 0.39 7.70
CA LEU A 115 -16.71 1.36 6.76
C LEU A 115 -16.50 0.95 5.30
N VAL A 116 -15.40 0.25 5.01
CA VAL A 116 -14.94 -0.11 3.67
C VAL A 116 -14.88 -1.63 3.53
N GLY A 117 -15.61 -2.14 2.53
CA GLY A 117 -15.65 -3.55 2.16
C GLY A 117 -14.42 -4.03 1.37
N ASP A 118 -14.34 -5.34 1.17
CA ASP A 118 -13.25 -6.03 0.45
C ASP A 118 -11.84 -5.85 1.06
N THR A 119 -11.77 -5.47 2.33
CA THR A 119 -10.53 -5.28 3.11
C THR A 119 -9.95 -6.59 3.66
N SER A 120 -10.79 -7.62 3.88
CA SER A 120 -10.37 -8.92 4.43
C SER A 120 -9.37 -9.72 3.59
N HIS A 121 -9.10 -9.26 2.36
CA HIS A 121 -8.16 -9.88 1.44
C HIS A 121 -6.78 -9.21 1.45
N VAL A 122 -6.62 -8.04 2.08
CA VAL A 122 -5.35 -7.30 2.12
C VAL A 122 -4.27 -8.14 2.81
N ILE A 123 -3.09 -8.20 2.20
CA ILE A 123 -1.92 -8.95 2.68
C ILE A 123 -0.83 -8.00 3.17
N ASP A 124 -0.61 -6.91 2.45
CA ASP A 124 0.40 -5.90 2.74
C ASP A 124 -0.29 -4.56 3.02
N LEU A 125 -0.09 -3.99 4.21
CA LEU A 125 -0.67 -2.72 4.65
C LEU A 125 0.43 -1.68 4.86
N ALA A 126 0.22 -0.45 4.43
CA ALA A 126 1.10 0.68 4.71
C ALA A 126 0.32 1.84 5.32
N ILE A 127 0.88 2.49 6.33
CA ILE A 127 0.35 3.69 7.00
C ILE A 127 1.51 4.64 7.32
N ASP A 128 1.28 5.94 7.40
CA ASP A 128 2.31 6.92 7.73
C ASP A 128 2.67 6.83 9.21
N TYR A 129 3.95 6.70 9.52
CA TYR A 129 4.45 6.93 10.89
C TYR A 129 4.39 8.41 11.22
N VAL A 130 3.90 8.73 12.41
CA VAL A 130 3.77 10.12 12.88
C VAL A 130 4.71 10.36 14.06
N ASP A 131 5.58 11.37 13.92
CA ASP A 131 6.48 11.79 14.99
C ASP A 131 5.67 12.18 16.25
N PRO A 132 6.01 11.63 17.44
CA PRO A 132 5.38 11.97 18.71
C PRO A 132 5.30 13.47 19.01
N ALA A 133 6.20 14.29 18.47
CA ALA A 133 6.23 15.73 18.64
C ALA A 133 5.06 16.46 17.93
N ILE A 134 4.48 15.86 16.87
CA ILE A 134 3.42 16.48 16.05
C ILE A 134 2.13 15.65 15.98
N ARG A 135 2.14 14.41 16.50
CA ARG A 135 0.96 13.53 16.47
C ARG A 135 -0.17 14.04 17.34
N GLN A 136 -1.38 13.66 17.00
CA GLN A 136 -2.54 13.83 17.87
C GLN A 136 -2.57 12.73 18.94
N PRO A 137 -3.15 12.99 20.13
CA PRO A 137 -3.14 12.04 21.26
C PRO A 137 -3.81 10.68 21.02
N TRP A 138 -4.61 10.55 19.95
CA TRP A 138 -5.35 9.32 19.63
C TRP A 138 -4.70 8.49 18.52
N GLU A 139 -3.73 9.03 17.77
CA GLU A 139 -3.26 8.39 16.54
C GLU A 139 -2.65 7.03 16.78
N THR A 140 -1.73 6.89 17.75
CA THR A 140 -1.03 5.62 17.97
C THR A 140 -1.96 4.48 18.39
N TYR A 141 -2.98 4.75 19.21
CA TYR A 141 -4.01 3.76 19.53
C TYR A 141 -4.88 3.43 18.31
N ASN A 142 -5.27 4.43 17.53
CA ASN A 142 -6.11 4.23 16.36
C ASN A 142 -5.38 3.49 15.22
N GLU A 143 -4.11 3.79 15.00
CA GLU A 143 -3.21 3.05 14.11
C GLU A 143 -3.09 1.60 14.57
N PHE A 144 -2.89 1.38 15.87
CA PHE A 144 -2.84 0.04 16.45
C PHE A 144 -4.10 -0.78 16.14
N VAL A 145 -5.27 -0.24 16.45
CA VAL A 145 -6.55 -0.93 16.20
C VAL A 145 -6.80 -1.11 14.69
N LEU A 146 -6.42 -0.13 13.87
CA LEU A 146 -6.48 -0.25 12.41
C LEU A 146 -5.62 -1.43 11.92
N MET A 147 -4.38 -1.56 12.39
CA MET A 147 -3.51 -2.69 12.04
C MET A 147 -4.14 -4.03 12.43
N GLU A 148 -4.68 -4.15 13.66
CA GLU A 148 -5.35 -5.37 14.14
C GLU A 148 -6.61 -5.73 13.34
N SER A 149 -7.27 -4.74 12.76
CA SER A 149 -8.54 -4.94 12.05
C SER A 149 -8.40 -5.73 10.73
N PHE A 150 -7.18 -5.90 10.20
CA PHE A 150 -6.92 -6.64 8.97
C PHE A 150 -6.52 -8.10 9.24
N PRO A 151 -7.42 -9.09 8.99
CA PRO A 151 -7.21 -10.47 9.44
C PRO A 151 -6.16 -11.27 8.65
N LYS A 152 -5.67 -10.75 7.52
CA LYS A 152 -4.72 -11.44 6.64
C LYS A 152 -3.45 -10.64 6.37
N VAL A 153 -3.31 -9.48 7.00
CA VAL A 153 -2.09 -8.68 6.85
C VAL A 153 -0.93 -9.46 7.44
N LYS A 154 0.12 -9.61 6.64
CA LYS A 154 1.37 -10.30 7.01
C LYS A 154 2.48 -9.33 7.34
N GLU A 155 2.45 -8.14 6.75
CA GLU A 155 3.44 -7.10 6.97
C GLU A 155 2.75 -5.73 7.01
N VAL A 156 3.17 -4.90 7.96
CA VAL A 156 2.80 -3.49 8.03
C VAL A 156 4.00 -2.62 7.69
N PHE A 157 3.86 -1.72 6.72
CA PHE A 157 4.87 -0.73 6.38
C PHE A 157 4.53 0.60 7.09
N LEU A 158 5.37 1.00 8.04
CA LEU A 158 5.34 2.33 8.62
C LEU A 158 6.12 3.28 7.72
N VAL A 159 5.40 4.21 7.11
CA VAL A 159 5.91 5.12 6.08
C VAL A 159 6.45 6.38 6.73
N VAL A 160 7.75 6.61 6.64
CA VAL A 160 8.46 7.73 7.25
C VAL A 160 8.75 8.84 6.23
N GLY A 161 8.92 10.07 6.73
CA GLY A 161 9.27 11.22 5.89
C GLY A 161 8.16 11.64 4.92
N SER A 162 6.93 11.17 5.11
CA SER A 162 5.76 11.63 4.34
C SER A 162 5.52 13.11 4.59
N ASP A 163 5.44 13.91 3.53
CA ASP A 163 5.21 15.35 3.63
C ASP A 163 3.78 15.62 4.12
N HIS A 164 3.61 15.97 5.40
CA HIS A 164 2.30 16.18 6.03
C HIS A 164 1.63 17.50 5.64
N SER A 165 2.15 18.21 4.63
CA SER A 165 1.92 19.64 4.42
C SER A 165 0.91 20.01 3.33
N SER A 166 0.42 19.09 2.49
CA SER A 166 -0.57 19.47 1.44
C SER A 166 -1.43 18.29 0.95
N TYR A 167 -2.75 18.41 1.09
CA TYR A 167 -3.70 17.36 0.72
C TYR A 167 -5.00 17.90 0.11
N GLU A 168 -4.89 18.79 -0.87
CA GLU A 168 -5.84 18.61 -1.96
C GLU A 168 -5.42 17.29 -2.61
N LEU A 169 -6.33 16.30 -2.66
CA LEU A 169 -6.12 15.08 -3.43
C LEU A 169 -5.80 15.56 -4.85
N GLU A 170 -4.51 15.65 -5.17
CA GLU A 170 -4.12 16.24 -6.43
C GLU A 170 -4.80 15.43 -7.52
N VAL A 171 -5.54 16.11 -8.39
CA VAL A 171 -6.40 15.48 -9.40
C VAL A 171 -5.59 14.62 -10.39
N ARG A 172 -4.26 14.61 -10.28
CA ARG A 172 -3.36 13.93 -11.19
C ARG A 172 -2.99 12.54 -10.67
N PRO A 173 -3.10 11.51 -11.52
CA PRO A 173 -2.58 10.20 -11.20
C PRO A 173 -1.09 10.24 -10.90
N ARG A 174 -0.67 9.41 -9.94
CA ARG A 174 0.72 9.34 -9.46
C ARG A 174 1.11 7.90 -9.20
N THR A 175 2.41 7.64 -9.28
CA THR A 175 2.97 6.36 -8.86
C THR A 175 3.64 6.54 -7.51
N VAL A 176 3.17 5.79 -6.52
CA VAL A 176 3.77 5.71 -5.19
C VAL A 176 4.65 4.45 -5.14
N GLN A 177 5.85 4.61 -4.59
CA GLN A 177 6.75 3.50 -4.27
C GLN A 177 7.16 3.61 -2.80
N LEU A 178 7.27 2.46 -2.15
CA LEU A 178 7.84 2.33 -0.81
C LEU A 178 9.24 1.77 -0.97
N VAL A 179 10.23 2.54 -0.52
CA VAL A 179 11.65 2.20 -0.60
C VAL A 179 12.25 2.19 0.80
N ASP A 180 13.43 1.60 0.97
CA ASP A 180 14.13 1.69 2.24
C ASP A 180 14.46 3.15 2.56
N PRO A 181 14.33 3.60 3.83
CA PRO A 181 14.65 4.96 4.19
C PRO A 181 16.13 5.29 3.93
N ASP A 182 16.39 6.40 3.23
CA ASP A 182 17.75 6.95 3.07
C ASP A 182 18.15 7.73 4.33
N ILE A 183 18.42 6.99 5.40
CA ILE A 183 18.75 7.51 6.73
C ILE A 183 20.08 6.88 7.16
N ASN A 184 20.95 7.63 7.84
CA ASN A 184 22.18 7.06 8.37
C ASN A 184 21.91 6.10 9.54
N ALA A 185 22.86 5.23 9.84
CA ALA A 185 22.66 4.17 10.84
C ALA A 185 22.26 4.68 12.24
N THR A 186 22.86 5.78 12.71
CA THR A 186 22.54 6.32 14.05
C THR A 186 21.12 6.88 14.09
N ASP A 187 20.76 7.71 13.12
CA ASP A 187 19.41 8.29 13.04
C ASP A 187 18.34 7.21 12.81
N LEU A 188 18.70 6.12 12.12
CA LEU A 188 17.84 4.95 11.94
C LEU A 188 17.62 4.21 13.27
N ASP A 189 18.67 3.96 14.05
CA ASP A 189 18.56 3.30 15.36
C ASP A 189 17.69 4.13 16.32
N ASP A 190 17.89 5.45 16.32
CA ASP A 190 17.08 6.39 17.12
C ASP A 190 15.61 6.38 16.68
N LEU A 191 15.35 6.36 15.37
CA LEU A 191 14.00 6.25 14.81
C LEU A 191 13.33 4.92 15.17
N LEU A 192 14.03 3.80 15.02
CA LEU A 192 13.54 2.48 15.40
C LEU A 192 13.20 2.41 16.89
N ALA A 193 14.06 2.99 17.74
CA ALA A 193 13.81 3.08 19.18
C ALA A 193 12.58 3.95 19.47
N SER A 194 12.46 5.11 18.82
CA SER A 194 11.32 6.02 18.98
C SER A 194 9.99 5.37 18.60
N VAL A 195 9.95 4.64 17.48
CA VAL A 195 8.76 3.89 17.05
C VAL A 195 8.39 2.84 18.09
N LYS A 196 9.35 2.02 18.55
CA LYS A 196 9.11 0.97 19.53
C LYS A 196 8.61 1.52 20.87
N GLU A 197 9.27 2.57 21.38
CA GLU A 197 8.91 3.22 22.64
C GLU A 197 7.50 3.84 22.57
N SER A 198 7.18 4.48 21.45
CA SER A 198 5.88 5.08 21.20
C SER A 198 4.72 4.09 21.38
N PHE A 199 4.77 2.94 20.70
CA PHE A 199 3.69 1.94 20.77
C PHE A 199 3.70 1.19 22.11
N SER A 200 4.88 0.93 22.68
CA SER A 200 5.01 0.27 23.99
C SER A 200 4.42 1.13 25.12
N TYR A 201 4.74 2.43 25.14
CA TYR A 201 4.26 3.33 26.17
C TYR A 201 2.76 3.61 26.08
N GLU A 202 2.22 3.81 24.87
CA GLU A 202 0.84 4.27 24.70
C GLU A 202 -0.18 3.14 24.63
N VAL A 203 0.20 2.00 24.06
CA VAL A 203 -0.73 0.87 23.82
C VAL A 203 -0.31 -0.37 24.63
N GLY A 204 0.87 -0.36 25.25
CA GLY A 204 1.37 -1.50 26.02
C GLY A 204 1.80 -2.67 25.14
N VAL A 205 2.19 -2.41 23.88
CA VAL A 205 2.56 -3.43 22.89
C VAL A 205 3.96 -3.17 22.36
N GLU A 206 4.78 -4.23 22.32
CA GLU A 206 6.09 -4.20 21.70
C GLU A 206 5.98 -4.54 20.22
N LEU A 207 6.45 -3.63 19.36
CA LEU A 207 6.56 -3.87 17.91
C LEU A 207 7.91 -4.49 17.56
N ASN A 208 7.89 -5.54 16.72
CA ASN A 208 9.09 -5.96 16.00
C ASN A 208 9.22 -5.11 14.72
N VAL A 209 10.13 -4.15 14.73
CA VAL A 209 10.34 -3.19 13.64
C VAL A 209 11.69 -3.45 12.97
N ASP A 210 11.66 -3.69 11.65
CA ASP A 210 12.81 -4.01 10.80
C ASP A 210 12.79 -3.20 9.48
N LEU A 211 13.76 -3.46 8.58
CA LEU A 211 13.80 -2.90 7.23
C LEU A 211 13.47 -3.91 6.14
N GLU A 212 13.76 -5.20 6.36
CA GLU A 212 13.63 -6.24 5.34
C GLU A 212 12.35 -7.08 5.50
N LYS A 213 11.75 -7.44 4.36
CA LYS A 213 10.63 -8.39 4.33
C LYS A 213 11.06 -9.74 4.89
N HIS A 214 10.21 -10.34 5.70
CA HIS A 214 10.50 -11.65 6.28
C HIS A 214 9.98 -12.75 5.35
N ASP A 215 10.77 -13.80 5.09
CA ASP A 215 10.25 -14.96 4.35
C ASP A 215 9.18 -15.66 5.24
N PRO A 216 7.93 -15.81 4.77
CA PRO A 216 6.90 -16.54 5.50
C PRO A 216 7.31 -17.98 5.89
N ARG A 217 8.32 -18.55 5.23
CA ARG A 217 8.86 -19.88 5.53
C ARG A 217 9.84 -19.91 6.71
N GLU A 218 10.38 -18.77 7.13
CA GLU A 218 11.34 -18.68 8.24
C GLU A 218 10.67 -18.58 9.62
N GLN A 219 9.36 -18.28 9.69
CA GLN A 219 8.61 -18.09 10.94
C GLN A 219 8.14 -19.39 11.64
N ILE A 220 8.61 -20.58 11.24
CA ILE A 220 8.12 -21.86 11.79
C ILE A 220 8.78 -22.25 13.13
N GLU A 221 9.78 -21.52 13.63
CA GLU A 221 10.59 -22.00 14.77
C GLU A 221 10.68 -21.02 15.96
N GLN A 222 9.55 -20.63 16.56
CA GLN A 222 9.57 -20.15 17.95
C GLN A 222 8.35 -20.65 18.74
N ASP A 223 8.62 -21.58 19.66
CA ASP A 223 7.66 -22.16 20.61
C ASP A 223 7.48 -21.17 21.78
N PRO A 224 6.29 -20.59 22.02
CA PRO A 224 6.13 -19.60 23.07
C PRO A 224 6.05 -20.29 24.43
N THR A 225 7.02 -20.01 25.29
CA THR A 225 6.97 -20.36 26.71
C THR A 225 5.89 -19.50 27.39
N PRO A 226 4.97 -20.05 28.20
CA PRO A 226 3.87 -19.27 28.74
C PRO A 226 4.34 -18.49 29.98
N ASP A 227 4.42 -17.16 29.86
CA ASP A 227 4.53 -16.27 31.03
C ASP A 227 3.31 -15.33 31.14
N VAL A 228 3.11 -14.84 32.35
CA VAL A 228 1.83 -14.61 33.03
C VAL A 228 1.08 -13.34 32.60
N LYS A 229 -0.24 -13.50 32.37
CA LYS A 229 -1.32 -12.46 32.38
C LYS A 229 -1.02 -11.17 31.60
N THR A 230 -0.99 -11.28 30.28
CA THR A 230 -1.34 -10.16 29.39
C THR A 230 -2.67 -10.52 28.72
N LEU A 231 -3.58 -9.56 28.58
CA LEU A 231 -4.76 -9.73 27.71
C LEU A 231 -4.24 -10.23 26.37
N SER A 232 -4.72 -11.40 25.93
CA SER A 232 -4.26 -12.09 24.73
C SER A 232 -4.68 -11.32 23.47
N LEU A 233 -4.08 -10.16 23.24
CA LEU A 233 -4.02 -9.53 21.92
C LEU A 233 -3.21 -10.46 21.03
N MET A 234 -3.67 -10.71 19.81
CA MET A 234 -2.84 -11.44 18.85
C MET A 234 -1.57 -10.61 18.63
N PRO A 235 -0.39 -11.23 18.49
CA PRO A 235 0.81 -10.48 18.15
C PRO A 235 0.57 -9.76 16.82
N LEU A 236 0.91 -8.48 16.77
CA LEU A 236 0.83 -7.72 15.52
C LEU A 236 1.72 -8.35 14.44
N PRO A 237 1.36 -8.21 13.16
CA PRO A 237 2.25 -8.58 12.06
C PRO A 237 3.60 -7.82 12.17
N PRO A 238 4.69 -8.39 11.62
CA PRO A 238 5.96 -7.68 11.46
C PRO A 238 5.78 -6.27 10.89
N VAL A 239 6.52 -5.31 11.45
CA VAL A 239 6.48 -3.91 11.06
C VAL A 239 7.77 -3.54 10.34
N LEU A 240 7.66 -2.87 9.20
CA LEU A 240 8.80 -2.47 8.37
C LEU A 240 8.81 -0.97 8.16
N LEU A 241 9.94 -0.31 8.37
CA LEU A 241 10.07 1.11 8.04
C LEU A 241 10.36 1.29 6.54
N LYS A 242 9.61 2.17 5.89
CA LYS A 242 9.79 2.53 4.48
C LYS A 242 9.66 4.04 4.28
N SER A 243 10.32 4.58 3.27
CA SER A 243 10.09 5.95 2.80
C SER A 243 9.17 5.95 1.58
N LYS A 244 8.32 6.98 1.48
CA LYS A 244 7.45 7.21 0.33
C LYS A 244 8.21 7.99 -0.75
N VAL A 245 8.27 7.43 -1.96
CA VAL A 245 8.72 8.15 -3.16
C VAL A 245 7.54 8.29 -4.10
N VAL A 246 7.30 9.52 -4.56
CA VAL A 246 6.23 9.84 -5.52
C VAL A 246 6.87 10.28 -6.83
N SER A 247 6.53 9.61 -7.92
CA SER A 247 6.85 10.06 -9.27
C SER A 247 5.59 10.55 -9.98
N ALA A 248 5.67 11.76 -10.53
CA ALA A 248 4.69 12.27 -11.49
C ALA A 248 5.12 11.81 -12.89
N HIS A 249 4.21 11.21 -13.65
CA HIS A 249 4.41 11.08 -15.08
C HIS A 249 4.15 12.44 -15.72
N GLY A 250 5.16 12.96 -16.43
CA GLY A 250 5.11 14.23 -17.18
C GLY A 250 4.37 14.12 -18.50
#